data_AF-A0A7W3V142-F1
#
_entry.id   AF-A0A7W3V142-F1
#
_cell.length_a   1.000
_cell.length_b   1.000
_cell.length_c   1.000
_cell.angle_alpha   90.00
_cell.angle_beta   90.00
_cell.angle_gamma   90.00
#
_symmetry.space_group_name_H-M   'P 1'
#
loop_
_entity.id
_entity.type
_entity.pdbx_description
1 polymer ?
#
loop_
_entity_poly.entity_id
_entity_poly.type
_entity_poly.pdbx_seq_one_letter_code
_entity_poly.pdbx_strand_id
1 'polypeptide(L)'
;MRTAPLRLFNSPLIEIWPACLLRARSNRDARSLALADHVLRRKADGQYLAARLPTGLMPLVSRLPDEPGLMAALDLLEQIGQRGALPAPASVLPLDSVHEQLAQLGLQGDHYAQHSGLALHAEPAWLAHAGFDRWRRPLWLTPAAGRSWQRMRSAAAADRIVLEAISGYRSHAYQAGIFARKQARGLGVAEILRVNTAPGFSEHHSGRALDIGTPGEPAAEESFEATPAFAWLSQHAHRFGFALSYPRDNPHGIVYEPWHWCYHPAGG
;
A
#
# COMPACT_ATOMS: atom_id res chain seq x y z
N MET A 1 -25.94 12.79 -5.62
CA MET A 1 -24.57 13.36 -5.51
C MET A 1 -23.59 12.23 -5.25
N ARG A 2 -22.62 11.97 -6.14
CA ARG A 2 -21.51 11.06 -5.82
C ARG A 2 -20.58 11.79 -4.84
N THR A 3 -20.42 11.26 -3.63
CA THR A 3 -19.39 11.72 -2.70
C THR A 3 -18.02 11.55 -3.37
N ALA A 4 -17.13 12.54 -3.21
CA ALA A 4 -15.78 12.43 -3.75
C ALA A 4 -15.08 11.19 -3.14
N PRO A 5 -14.28 10.44 -3.92
CA PRO A 5 -13.60 9.27 -3.39
C PRO A 5 -12.65 9.67 -2.25
N LEU A 6 -12.66 8.89 -1.17
CA LEU A 6 -11.72 9.04 -0.07
C LEU A 6 -10.28 8.80 -0.57
N ARG A 7 -9.33 9.56 -0.04
CA ARG A 7 -7.93 9.53 -0.47
C ARG A 7 -7.00 9.37 0.73
N LEU A 8 -5.96 8.58 0.55
CA LEU A 8 -4.80 8.53 1.43
C LEU A 8 -3.74 9.44 0.84
N PHE A 9 -3.20 10.38 1.60
CA PHE A 9 -2.08 11.20 1.16
C PHE A 9 -0.80 10.79 1.88
N ASN A 10 0.31 10.78 1.16
CA ASN A 10 1.61 10.35 1.64
C ASN A 10 2.57 11.54 1.69
N SER A 11 3.21 11.75 2.84
CA SER A 11 4.53 12.38 2.94
C SER A 11 5.58 11.29 3.21
N PRO A 12 6.90 11.56 3.19
CA PRO A 12 7.92 10.54 3.40
C PRO A 12 7.74 9.69 4.67
N LEU A 13 7.35 10.30 5.79
CA LEU A 13 7.27 9.62 7.10
C LEU A 13 5.85 9.55 7.70
N ILE A 14 4.94 10.38 7.22
CA ILE A 14 3.59 10.53 7.78
C ILE A 14 2.55 10.40 6.67
N GLU A 15 1.50 9.66 6.96
CA GLU A 15 0.31 9.53 6.12
C GLU A 15 -0.80 10.43 6.64
N ILE A 16 -1.60 10.99 5.74
CA ILE A 16 -2.82 11.71 6.07
C ILE A 16 -4.01 10.85 5.67
N TRP A 17 -4.66 10.28 6.67
CA TRP A 17 -5.77 9.35 6.53
C TRP A 17 -7.12 10.05 6.67
N PRO A 18 -8.14 9.68 5.89
CA PRO A 18 -9.52 10.05 6.19
C PRO A 18 -9.93 9.47 7.54
N ALA A 19 -10.34 10.32 8.48
CA ALA A 19 -10.63 9.90 9.86
C ALA A 19 -11.74 8.85 9.92
N CYS A 20 -12.73 8.94 9.03
CA CYS A 20 -13.85 8.00 8.93
C CYS A 20 -13.45 6.54 8.61
N LEU A 21 -12.22 6.30 8.16
CA LEU A 21 -11.69 4.96 7.88
C LEU A 21 -10.85 4.39 9.02
N LEU A 22 -10.56 5.19 10.06
CA LEU A 22 -9.73 4.79 11.17
C LEU A 22 -10.55 4.23 12.33
N ARG A 23 -9.98 3.23 13.02
CA ARG A 23 -10.51 2.71 14.27
C ARG A 23 -9.82 3.38 15.45
N ALA A 24 -10.60 3.73 16.47
CA ALA A 24 -10.07 4.26 17.72
C ALA A 24 -9.18 3.23 18.43
N ARG A 25 -8.06 3.68 19.03
CA ARG A 25 -7.17 2.84 19.85
C ARG A 25 -7.32 3.10 21.34
N SER A 26 -8.00 4.18 21.70
CA SER A 26 -8.35 4.57 23.06
C SER A 26 -9.65 5.39 23.07
N ASN A 27 -10.24 5.60 24.26
CA ASN A 27 -11.41 6.46 24.40
C ASN A 27 -11.14 7.93 23.99
N ARG A 28 -9.90 8.41 24.22
CA ARG A 28 -9.48 9.75 23.79
C ARG A 28 -9.43 9.86 22.27
N ASP A 29 -8.93 8.81 21.61
CA ASP A 29 -8.93 8.76 20.15
C ASP A 29 -10.34 8.74 19.60
N ALA A 30 -11.26 7.97 20.20
CA ALA A 30 -12.64 7.85 19.72
C ALA A 30 -13.34 9.21 19.55
N ARG A 31 -13.22 10.09 20.55
CA ARG A 31 -13.79 11.45 20.49
C ARG A 31 -13.14 12.30 19.41
N SER A 32 -11.81 12.23 19.31
CA SER A 32 -11.05 13.02 18.35
C SER A 32 -11.34 12.58 16.91
N LEU A 33 -11.39 11.27 16.66
CA LEU A 33 -11.68 10.68 15.35
C LEU A 33 -13.11 10.97 14.89
N ALA A 34 -14.09 10.97 15.81
CA ALA A 34 -15.49 11.23 15.47
C ALA A 34 -15.73 12.65 14.92
N LEU A 35 -14.88 13.61 15.30
CA LEU A 35 -14.98 15.01 14.88
C LEU A 35 -14.00 15.38 13.77
N ALA A 36 -13.00 14.52 13.51
CA ALA A 36 -11.95 14.81 12.56
C ALA A 36 -12.37 14.51 11.12
N ASP A 37 -11.79 15.24 10.17
CA ASP A 37 -11.87 14.86 8.75
C ASP A 37 -10.65 14.01 8.33
N HIS A 38 -9.47 14.32 8.86
CA HIS A 38 -8.22 13.63 8.60
C HIS A 38 -7.39 13.42 9.87
N VAL A 39 -6.49 12.45 9.81
CA VAL A 39 -5.55 12.12 10.87
C VAL A 39 -4.16 11.93 10.28
N LEU A 40 -3.18 12.57 10.90
CA LEU A 40 -1.76 12.33 10.67
C LEU A 40 -1.38 11.03 11.36
N ARG A 41 -0.86 10.07 10.60
CA ARG A 41 -0.48 8.74 11.06
C ARG A 41 0.96 8.45 10.67
N ARG A 42 1.82 8.11 11.64
CA ARG A 42 3.22 7.74 11.38
C ARG A 42 3.28 6.44 10.57
N LYS A 43 4.09 6.39 9.51
CA LYS A 43 4.20 5.20 8.65
C LYS A 43 4.82 3.99 9.33
N ALA A 44 5.83 4.22 10.17
CA ALA A 44 6.66 3.17 10.76
C ALA A 44 5.89 2.20 11.68
N ASP A 45 4.95 2.72 12.48
CA ASP A 45 4.21 1.96 13.51
C ASP A 45 2.69 2.21 13.46
N GLY A 46 2.25 3.12 12.60
CA GLY A 46 0.86 3.50 12.50
C GLY A 46 0.33 4.34 13.65
N GLN A 47 1.16 4.92 14.52
CA GLN A 47 0.71 5.79 15.60
C GLN A 47 -0.05 7.00 15.04
N TYR A 48 -1.20 7.33 15.64
CA TYR A 48 -1.91 8.57 15.33
C TYR A 48 -1.21 9.73 16.03
N LEU A 49 -0.78 10.73 15.26
CA LEU A 49 0.02 11.85 15.72
C LEU A 49 -0.85 13.06 16.04
N ALA A 50 -1.79 13.37 15.15
CA ALA A 50 -2.74 14.47 15.32
C ALA A 50 -3.97 14.28 14.45
N ALA A 51 -5.08 14.89 14.85
CA ALA A 51 -6.35 14.86 14.14
C ALA A 51 -6.75 16.29 13.71
N ARG A 52 -7.18 16.47 12.46
CA ARG A 52 -7.68 17.75 11.96
C ARG A 52 -9.17 17.89 12.30
N LEU A 53 -9.46 18.75 13.26
CA LEU A 53 -10.81 19.10 13.70
C LEU A 53 -11.27 20.40 13.03
N PRO A 54 -12.58 20.72 13.06
CA PRO A 54 -13.08 22.01 12.57
C PRO A 54 -12.43 23.22 13.26
N THR A 55 -11.99 23.07 14.51
CA THR A 55 -11.36 24.11 15.32
C THR A 55 -9.84 24.19 15.14
N GLY A 56 -9.24 23.32 14.32
CA GLY A 56 -7.79 23.25 14.12
C GLY A 56 -7.21 21.86 14.37
N LEU A 57 -5.88 21.80 14.43
CA LEU A 57 -5.14 20.56 14.60
C LEU A 57 -5.06 20.16 16.08
N MET A 58 -5.54 18.97 16.42
CA MET A 58 -5.52 18.40 17.77
C MET A 58 -4.39 17.36 17.90
N PRO A 59 -3.35 17.61 18.71
CA PRO A 59 -2.32 16.62 18.99
C PRO A 59 -2.86 15.38 19.71
N LEU A 60 -2.42 14.20 19.26
CA LEU A 60 -2.70 12.90 19.88
C LEU A 60 -1.47 12.30 20.56
N VAL A 61 -0.30 12.91 20.38
CA VAL A 61 0.96 12.61 21.07
C VAL A 61 1.46 13.83 21.84
N SER A 62 2.27 13.61 22.88
CA SER A 62 2.76 14.68 23.77
C SER A 62 3.83 15.56 23.13
N ARG A 63 4.64 15.01 22.23
CA ARG A 63 5.76 15.70 21.56
C ARG A 63 5.53 15.80 20.06
N LEU A 64 4.34 16.26 19.66
CA LEU A 64 4.00 16.43 18.24
C LEU A 64 5.06 17.27 17.49
N PRO A 65 5.53 18.43 17.99
CA PRO A 65 6.52 19.24 17.26
C PRO A 65 7.85 18.53 16.94
N ASP A 66 8.18 17.49 17.71
CA ASP A 66 9.43 16.73 17.54
C ASP A 66 9.26 15.58 16.52
N GLU A 67 8.05 15.35 16.01
CA GLU A 67 7.76 14.24 15.10
C GLU A 67 8.49 14.41 13.75
N PRO A 68 9.34 13.44 13.35
CA PRO A 68 10.03 13.48 12.07
C PRO A 68 9.05 13.54 10.90
N GLY A 69 9.29 14.49 9.99
CA GLY A 69 8.45 14.69 8.81
C GLY A 69 7.12 15.41 9.08
N LEU A 70 6.90 15.94 10.29
CA LEU A 70 5.67 16.69 10.61
C LEU A 70 5.48 17.89 9.69
N MET A 71 6.51 18.70 9.46
CA MET A 71 6.40 19.91 8.62
C MET A 71 5.84 19.59 7.22
N ALA A 72 6.46 18.63 6.53
CA ALA A 72 6.00 18.18 5.22
C ALA A 72 4.56 17.63 5.24
N ALA A 73 4.15 17.00 6.34
CA ALA A 73 2.79 16.52 6.51
C ALA A 73 1.78 17.64 6.78
N LEU A 74 2.17 18.71 7.49
CA LEU A 74 1.35 19.90 7.71
C LEU A 74 1.17 20.70 6.42
N ASP A 75 2.25 20.90 5.65
CA ASP A 75 2.19 21.58 4.35
C ASP A 75 1.22 20.86 3.41
N LEU A 76 1.30 19.53 3.36
CA LEU A 76 0.38 18.70 2.58
C LEU A 76 -1.07 18.77 3.12
N LEU A 77 -1.25 18.78 4.44
CA LEU A 77 -2.56 18.90 5.08
C LEU A 77 -3.24 20.24 4.75
N GLU A 78 -2.47 21.32 4.70
CA GLU A 78 -2.94 22.65 4.32
C GLU A 78 -3.38 22.69 2.84
N GLN A 79 -2.56 22.13 1.93
CA GLN A 79 -2.89 22.02 0.50
C GLN A 79 -4.20 21.24 0.26
N ILE A 80 -4.46 20.19 1.04
CA ILE A 80 -5.73 19.43 0.96
C ILE A 80 -6.93 20.30 1.33
N GLY A 81 -6.79 21.21 2.30
CA GLY A 81 -7.86 22.12 2.75
C GLY A 81 -8.18 23.23 1.75
N GLN A 82 -7.17 23.70 1.02
CA GLN A 82 -7.29 24.69 -0.04
C GLN A 82 -7.81 24.01 -1.33
N ARG A 83 -9.14 23.83 -1.44
CA ARG A 83 -9.84 23.17 -2.57
C ARG A 83 -9.31 23.63 -3.96
N GLY A 84 -8.29 22.96 -4.50
CA GLY A 84 -7.79 23.26 -5.85
C GLY A 84 -6.52 22.51 -6.29
N ALA A 85 -5.53 22.33 -5.40
CA ALA A 85 -4.24 21.77 -5.78
C ALA A 85 -4.02 20.39 -5.15
N LEU A 86 -4.68 19.37 -5.69
CA LEU A 86 -4.25 17.99 -5.41
C LEU A 86 -2.95 17.74 -6.17
N PRO A 87 -1.97 17.04 -5.57
CA PRO A 87 -0.85 16.51 -6.34
C PRO A 87 -1.40 15.73 -7.54
N ALA A 88 -0.76 15.87 -8.70
CA ALA A 88 -1.18 15.14 -9.90
C ALA A 88 -1.29 13.64 -9.57
N PRO A 89 -2.23 12.87 -10.17
CA PRO A 89 -2.36 11.44 -9.89
C PRO A 89 -1.08 10.61 -10.08
N ALA A 90 -0.11 11.14 -10.85
CA ALA A 90 1.18 10.53 -11.13
C ALA A 90 2.33 11.05 -10.23
N SER A 91 2.09 12.02 -9.33
CA SER A 91 3.13 12.50 -8.43
C SER A 91 3.55 11.40 -7.47
N VAL A 92 4.86 11.20 -7.35
CA VAL A 92 5.48 10.20 -6.47
C VAL A 92 6.38 10.88 -5.45
N LEU A 93 6.64 10.20 -4.33
CA LEU A 93 7.57 10.66 -3.31
C LEU A 93 9.03 10.47 -3.75
N PRO A 94 9.97 11.28 -3.22
CA PRO A 94 11.40 11.06 -3.38
C PRO A 94 11.82 9.67 -2.84
N LEU A 95 12.91 9.14 -3.41
CA LEU A 95 13.44 7.82 -3.08
C LEU A 95 14.57 7.86 -2.04
N ASP A 96 14.92 9.03 -1.51
CA ASP A 96 16.08 9.20 -0.61
C ASP A 96 16.01 8.27 0.61
N SER A 97 14.83 8.17 1.24
CA SER A 97 14.63 7.27 2.38
C SER A 97 14.77 5.79 2.03
N VAL A 98 14.57 5.41 0.77
CA VAL A 98 14.76 4.03 0.30
C VAL A 98 16.24 3.70 0.23
N HIS A 99 17.07 4.61 -0.28
CA HIS A 99 18.51 4.40 -0.33
C HIS A 99 19.11 4.20 1.07
N GLU A 100 18.67 4.99 2.05
CA GLU A 100 19.07 4.82 3.45
C GLU A 100 18.64 3.47 4.02
N GLN A 101 17.40 3.03 3.76
CA GLN A 101 16.89 1.72 4.19
C GLN A 101 17.66 0.56 3.57
N LEU A 102 18.00 0.65 2.28
CA LEU A 102 18.82 -0.36 1.60
C LEU A 102 20.22 -0.44 2.20
N ALA A 103 20.85 0.70 2.48
CA ALA A 103 22.15 0.76 3.12
C ALA A 103 22.16 0.11 4.52
N GLN A 104 21.10 0.34 5.31
CA GLN A 104 20.91 -0.32 6.63
C GLN A 104 20.79 -1.84 6.53
N LEU A 105 20.29 -2.35 5.41
CA LEU A 105 20.21 -3.78 5.12
C LEU A 105 21.50 -4.35 4.48
N GLY A 106 22.53 -3.52 4.29
CA GLY A 106 23.75 -3.90 3.59
C GLY A 106 23.56 -4.12 2.10
N LEU A 107 22.51 -3.53 1.50
CA LEU A 107 22.16 -3.68 0.09
C LEU A 107 22.58 -2.43 -0.70
N GLN A 108 23.18 -2.66 -1.86
CA GLN A 108 23.41 -1.63 -2.87
C GLN A 108 22.24 -1.68 -3.87
N GLY A 109 21.46 -0.60 -3.96
CA GLY A 109 20.21 -0.57 -4.75
C GLY A 109 20.40 -0.96 -6.21
N ASP A 110 21.36 -0.36 -6.90
CA ASP A 110 21.64 -0.64 -8.32
C ASP A 110 22.08 -2.09 -8.54
N HIS A 111 22.93 -2.60 -7.66
CA HIS A 111 23.37 -3.99 -7.71
C HIS A 111 22.19 -4.94 -7.51
N TYR A 112 21.33 -4.68 -6.52
CA TYR A 112 20.14 -5.48 -6.27
C TYR A 112 19.16 -5.43 -7.45
N ALA A 113 18.94 -4.26 -8.05
CA ALA A 113 18.11 -4.07 -9.24
C ALA A 113 18.65 -4.89 -10.42
N GLN A 114 19.96 -4.83 -10.70
CA GLN A 114 20.59 -5.56 -11.79
C GLN A 114 20.50 -7.08 -11.60
N HIS A 115 20.71 -7.57 -10.38
CA HIS A 115 20.70 -9.02 -10.09
C HIS A 115 19.29 -9.61 -10.07
N SER A 116 18.32 -8.88 -9.52
CA SER A 116 16.93 -9.34 -9.44
C SER A 116 16.09 -8.96 -10.65
N GLY A 117 16.52 -8.01 -11.47
CA GLY A 117 15.67 -7.43 -12.52
C GLY A 117 14.42 -6.69 -11.99
N LEU A 118 14.31 -6.47 -10.67
CA LEU A 118 13.19 -5.73 -10.08
C LEU A 118 13.40 -4.22 -10.26
N ALA A 119 12.31 -3.53 -10.55
CA ALA A 119 12.31 -2.07 -10.66
C ALA A 119 12.18 -1.39 -9.30
N LEU A 120 12.79 -0.21 -9.18
CA LEU A 120 12.59 0.66 -8.03
C LEU A 120 11.23 1.37 -8.16
N HIS A 121 10.44 1.33 -7.10
CA HIS A 121 9.10 1.87 -7.03
C HIS A 121 9.01 2.96 -5.97
N ALA A 122 8.81 4.20 -6.42
CA ALA A 122 8.45 5.30 -5.55
C ALA A 122 6.99 5.16 -5.08
N GLU A 123 6.70 5.64 -3.88
CA GLU A 123 5.34 5.70 -3.36
C GLU A 123 4.54 6.80 -4.06
N PRO A 124 3.27 6.56 -4.44
CA PRO A 124 2.38 7.63 -4.89
C PRO A 124 2.17 8.67 -3.79
N ALA A 125 2.19 9.96 -4.13
CA ALA A 125 1.89 11.03 -3.17
C ALA A 125 0.45 10.94 -2.65
N TRP A 126 -0.45 10.29 -3.39
CA TRP A 126 -1.77 9.92 -2.89
C TRP A 126 -2.35 8.67 -3.58
N LEU A 127 -3.28 8.02 -2.89
CA LEU A 127 -3.97 6.82 -3.34
C LEU A 127 -5.48 7.01 -3.19
N ALA A 128 -6.26 6.34 -4.04
CA ALA A 128 -7.71 6.29 -3.93
C ALA A 128 -8.15 5.10 -3.07
N HIS A 129 -9.20 5.30 -2.27
CA HIS A 129 -9.85 4.22 -1.54
C HIS A 129 -10.52 3.27 -2.53
N ALA A 130 -10.06 2.02 -2.56
CA ALA A 130 -10.49 0.97 -3.48
C ALA A 130 -11.41 -0.08 -2.82
N GLY A 131 -11.97 0.24 -1.66
CA GLY A 131 -12.82 -0.66 -0.87
C GLY A 131 -12.06 -1.20 0.34
N PHE A 132 -12.37 -2.44 0.73
CA PHE A 132 -11.75 -3.09 1.88
C PHE A 132 -11.14 -4.43 1.47
N ASP A 133 -10.08 -4.82 2.17
CA ASP A 133 -9.57 -6.19 2.12
C ASP A 133 -10.46 -7.16 2.91
N ARG A 134 -10.13 -8.45 2.88
CA ARG A 134 -10.88 -9.52 3.56
C ARG A 134 -10.98 -9.33 5.08
N TRP A 135 -10.08 -8.56 5.69
CA TRP A 135 -10.08 -8.23 7.12
C TRP A 135 -10.74 -6.88 7.42
N ARG A 136 -11.45 -6.29 6.46
CA ARG A 136 -12.12 -5.00 6.59
C ARG A 136 -11.16 -3.86 6.90
N ARG A 137 -9.91 -3.94 6.42
CA ARG A 137 -8.95 -2.84 6.41
C ARG A 137 -9.09 -2.06 5.10
N PRO A 138 -8.97 -0.72 5.11
CA PRO A 138 -9.06 0.07 3.89
C PRO A 138 -8.03 -0.37 2.85
N LEU A 139 -8.49 -0.58 1.62
CA LEU A 139 -7.66 -0.93 0.48
C LEU A 139 -7.29 0.33 -0.30
N TRP A 140 -6.00 0.54 -0.53
CA TRP A 140 -5.47 1.72 -1.22
C TRP A 140 -4.78 1.32 -2.51
N LEU A 141 -5.17 1.96 -3.61
CA LEU A 141 -4.60 1.76 -4.94
C LEU A 141 -4.50 3.10 -5.68
N THR A 142 -3.66 3.15 -6.70
CA THR A 142 -3.73 4.26 -7.67
C THR A 142 -5.14 4.33 -8.27
N PRO A 143 -5.62 5.52 -8.69
CA PRO A 143 -6.97 5.65 -9.22
C PRO A 143 -7.26 4.73 -10.41
N ALA A 144 -6.27 4.50 -11.28
CA ALA A 144 -6.41 3.62 -12.43
C ALA A 144 -6.53 2.15 -11.99
N ALA A 145 -5.60 1.67 -11.15
CA ALA A 145 -5.64 0.30 -10.62
C ALA A 145 -6.93 0.04 -9.82
N GLY A 146 -7.39 1.01 -9.02
CA GLY A 146 -8.64 0.91 -8.27
C GLY A 146 -9.89 0.75 -9.13
N ARG A 147 -10.00 1.51 -10.24
CA ARG A 147 -11.11 1.35 -11.20
C ARG A 147 -11.03 0.01 -11.93
N SER A 148 -9.84 -0.41 -12.34
CA SER A 148 -9.63 -1.70 -13.00
C SER A 148 -9.95 -2.86 -12.07
N TRP A 149 -9.56 -2.78 -10.79
CA TRP A 149 -9.90 -3.76 -9.77
C TRP A 149 -11.42 -3.91 -9.59
N GLN A 150 -12.15 -2.80 -9.49
CA GLN A 150 -13.62 -2.83 -9.38
C GLN A 150 -14.28 -3.49 -10.60
N ARG A 151 -13.79 -3.18 -11.82
CA ARG A 151 -14.26 -3.83 -13.05
C ARG A 151 -13.96 -5.33 -13.06
N MET A 152 -12.75 -5.73 -12.67
CA MET A 152 -12.32 -7.12 -12.62
C MET A 152 -13.17 -7.94 -11.64
N ARG A 153 -13.39 -7.44 -10.41
CA ARG A 153 -14.27 -8.08 -9.42
C ARG A 153 -15.71 -8.21 -9.93
N SER A 154 -16.23 -7.18 -10.60
CA SER A 154 -17.62 -7.19 -11.09
C SER A 154 -17.80 -8.23 -12.21
N ALA A 155 -16.82 -8.36 -13.10
CA ALA A 155 -16.82 -9.39 -14.14
C ALA A 155 -16.72 -10.79 -13.54
N ALA A 156 -15.79 -11.02 -12.60
CA ALA A 156 -15.67 -12.29 -11.89
C ALA A 156 -16.98 -12.68 -11.19
N ALA A 157 -17.63 -11.72 -10.53
CA ALA A 157 -18.90 -11.95 -9.86
C ALA A 157 -20.03 -12.34 -10.84
N ALA A 158 -20.04 -11.79 -12.06
CA ALA A 158 -20.98 -12.19 -13.12
C ALA A 158 -20.80 -13.67 -13.51
N ASP A 159 -19.57 -14.18 -13.43
CA ASP A 159 -19.23 -15.58 -13.65
C ASP A 159 -19.32 -16.43 -12.37
N ARG A 160 -19.94 -15.89 -11.30
CA ARG A 160 -20.08 -16.51 -9.97
C ARG A 160 -18.75 -16.82 -9.27
N ILE A 161 -17.69 -16.08 -9.62
CA ILE A 161 -16.38 -16.13 -8.96
C ILE A 161 -16.25 -14.95 -7.99
N VAL A 162 -15.88 -15.23 -6.75
CA VAL A 162 -15.64 -14.19 -5.73
C VAL A 162 -14.15 -13.94 -5.59
N LEU A 163 -13.73 -12.69 -5.86
CA LEU A 163 -12.37 -12.22 -5.62
C LEU A 163 -12.32 -11.35 -4.36
N GLU A 164 -11.43 -11.70 -3.43
CA GLU A 164 -11.13 -10.95 -2.21
C GLU A 164 -9.76 -10.28 -2.33
N ALA A 165 -9.66 -9.01 -1.95
CA ALA A 165 -8.34 -8.40 -1.75
C ALA A 165 -7.77 -8.88 -0.41
N ILE A 166 -6.50 -9.27 -0.40
CA ILE A 166 -5.71 -9.60 0.78
C ILE A 166 -4.90 -8.38 1.18
N SER A 167 -4.18 -7.77 0.23
CA SER A 167 -3.36 -6.60 0.47
C SER A 167 -3.28 -5.71 -0.79
N GLY A 168 -2.98 -4.43 -0.61
CA GLY A 168 -2.84 -3.44 -1.70
C GLY A 168 -1.58 -2.61 -1.48
N TYR A 169 -1.67 -1.28 -1.54
CA TYR A 169 -0.51 -0.42 -1.27
C TYR A 169 0.18 -0.73 0.07
N ARG A 170 1.52 -0.70 0.04
CA ARG A 170 2.40 -0.88 1.18
C ARG A 170 3.51 0.17 1.12
N SER A 171 3.72 0.94 2.18
CA SER A 171 4.81 1.92 2.23
C SER A 171 6.19 1.25 2.36
N HIS A 172 7.25 1.96 1.97
CA HIS A 172 8.65 1.60 2.19
C HIS A 172 8.92 1.36 3.66
N ALA A 173 8.43 2.24 4.54
CA ALA A 173 8.55 2.09 5.99
C ALA A 173 7.87 0.80 6.51
N TYR A 174 6.71 0.44 5.97
CA TYR A 174 6.06 -0.82 6.34
C TYR A 174 6.90 -2.03 5.91
N GLN A 175 7.46 -2.01 4.69
CA GLN A 175 8.32 -3.07 4.17
C GLN A 175 9.62 -3.19 5.00
N ALA A 176 10.25 -2.07 5.36
CA ALA A 176 11.39 -2.05 6.28
C ALA A 176 11.03 -2.66 7.64
N GLY A 177 9.82 -2.39 8.15
CA GLY A 177 9.29 -3.04 9.35
C GLY A 177 9.12 -4.56 9.23
N ILE A 178 8.81 -5.11 8.04
CA ILE A 178 8.81 -6.57 7.81
C ILE A 178 10.22 -7.12 7.98
N PHE A 179 11.21 -6.47 7.37
CA PHE A 179 12.62 -6.90 7.46
C PHE A 179 13.09 -6.88 8.91
N ALA A 180 12.88 -5.77 9.62
CA ALA A 180 13.27 -5.63 11.02
C ALA A 180 12.66 -6.74 11.91
N ARG A 181 11.36 -7.06 11.74
CA ARG A 181 10.71 -8.14 12.47
C ARG A 181 11.28 -9.52 12.14
N LYS A 182 11.64 -9.79 10.89
CA LYS A 182 12.24 -11.07 10.47
C LYS A 182 13.67 -11.21 10.97
N GLN A 183 14.47 -10.14 10.92
CA GLN A 183 15.82 -10.12 11.51
C GLN A 183 15.77 -10.32 13.02
N ALA A 184 14.82 -9.69 13.72
CA ALA A 184 14.61 -9.91 15.15
C ALA A 184 14.22 -11.37 15.49
N ARG A 185 13.71 -12.14 14.51
CA ARG A 185 13.44 -13.58 14.63
C ARG A 185 14.61 -14.47 14.18
N GLY A 186 15.76 -13.87 13.84
CA GLY A 186 17.00 -14.58 13.49
C GLY A 186 17.20 -14.84 12.00
N LEU A 187 16.34 -14.33 11.10
CA LEU A 187 16.53 -14.52 9.66
C LEU A 187 17.56 -13.54 9.09
N GLY A 188 18.49 -14.03 8.28
CA GLY A 188 19.43 -13.22 7.52
C GLY A 188 18.75 -12.48 6.35
N VAL A 189 19.32 -11.34 5.94
CA VAL A 189 18.77 -10.52 4.83
C VAL A 189 18.57 -11.35 3.56
N ALA A 190 19.55 -12.19 3.19
CA ALA A 190 19.45 -13.05 2.01
C ALA A 190 18.28 -14.05 2.07
N GLU A 191 17.94 -14.58 3.25
CA GLU A 191 16.81 -15.48 3.44
C GLU A 191 15.48 -14.73 3.32
N ILE A 192 15.42 -13.51 3.88
CA ILE A 192 14.25 -12.64 3.75
C ILE A 192 14.01 -12.29 2.28
N LEU A 193 15.07 -12.00 1.52
CA LEU A 193 15.00 -11.59 0.12
C LEU A 193 14.45 -12.68 -0.83
N ARG A 194 14.41 -13.95 -0.42
CA ARG A 194 13.77 -15.03 -1.20
C ARG A 194 12.25 -14.91 -1.22
N VAL A 195 11.66 -14.35 -0.16
CA VAL A 195 10.20 -14.30 0.05
C VAL A 195 9.66 -12.87 0.19
N ASN A 196 10.53 -11.87 0.25
CA ASN A 196 10.16 -10.47 0.30
C ASN A 196 11.18 -9.64 -0.46
N THR A 197 10.71 -8.87 -1.45
CA THR A 197 11.53 -7.88 -2.13
C THR A 197 12.07 -6.84 -1.13
N ALA A 198 13.26 -6.30 -1.39
CA ALA A 198 13.84 -5.22 -0.59
C ALA A 198 12.89 -3.99 -0.54
N PRO A 199 12.94 -3.16 0.52
CA PRO A 199 12.26 -1.87 0.53
C PRO A 199 12.58 -1.07 -0.73
N GLY A 200 11.55 -0.52 -1.38
CA GLY A 200 11.69 0.15 -2.68
C GLY A 200 11.47 -0.74 -3.89
N PHE A 201 11.66 -2.06 -3.77
CA PHE A 201 11.55 -2.99 -4.90
C PHE A 201 10.26 -3.83 -4.91
N SER A 202 9.36 -3.59 -3.95
CA SER A 202 8.03 -4.20 -3.95
C SER A 202 7.08 -3.44 -4.89
N GLU A 203 6.38 -4.15 -5.77
CA GLU A 203 5.34 -3.53 -6.61
C GLU A 203 4.20 -2.91 -5.79
N HIS A 204 3.97 -3.37 -4.55
CA HIS A 204 2.98 -2.77 -3.64
C HIS A 204 3.30 -1.31 -3.31
N HIS A 205 4.56 -0.88 -3.37
CA HIS A 205 4.93 0.53 -3.18
C HIS A 205 4.28 1.43 -4.22
N SER A 206 4.14 0.93 -5.46
CA SER A 206 3.53 1.71 -6.54
C SER A 206 2.02 1.92 -6.40
N GLY A 207 1.37 1.21 -5.47
CA GLY A 207 -0.09 1.21 -5.34
C GLY A 207 -0.83 0.58 -6.53
N ARG A 208 -0.13 -0.20 -7.37
CA ARG A 208 -0.71 -0.92 -8.51
C ARG A 208 -0.85 -2.43 -8.26
N ALA A 209 -0.11 -2.98 -7.30
CA ALA A 209 -0.16 -4.39 -6.96
C ALA A 209 -1.25 -4.69 -5.92
N LEU A 210 -1.79 -5.90 -6.03
CA LEU A 210 -2.79 -6.49 -5.17
C LEU A 210 -2.43 -7.95 -4.89
N ASP A 211 -2.55 -8.33 -3.63
CA ASP A 211 -2.68 -9.74 -3.28
C ASP A 211 -4.17 -10.10 -3.37
N ILE A 212 -4.51 -11.14 -4.13
CA ILE A 212 -5.88 -11.57 -4.39
C ILE A 212 -6.06 -13.00 -3.85
N GLY A 213 -7.19 -13.22 -3.18
CA GLY A 213 -7.63 -14.53 -2.73
C GLY A 213 -9.11 -14.77 -3.04
N THR A 214 -9.65 -15.82 -2.42
CA THR A 214 -11.06 -16.22 -2.53
C THR A 214 -11.57 -16.68 -1.15
N PRO A 215 -12.89 -16.63 -0.88
CA PRO A 215 -13.44 -17.14 0.38
C PRO A 215 -13.08 -18.62 0.59
N GLY A 216 -12.84 -19.00 1.84
CA GLY A 216 -12.51 -20.38 2.22
C GLY A 216 -11.03 -20.73 2.09
N GLU A 217 -10.23 -19.92 1.40
CA GLU A 217 -8.80 -20.20 1.20
C GLU A 217 -7.90 -19.41 2.17
N PRO A 218 -6.75 -19.99 2.57
CA PRO A 218 -5.68 -19.26 3.23
C PRO A 218 -5.22 -18.05 2.41
N ALA A 219 -4.75 -17.01 3.11
CA ALA A 219 -4.30 -15.78 2.45
C ALA A 219 -2.83 -15.91 2.04
N ALA A 220 -2.53 -15.58 0.77
CA ALA A 220 -1.16 -15.55 0.24
C ALA A 220 -0.42 -16.89 0.40
N GLU A 221 -1.09 -17.97 0.00
CA GLU A 221 -0.52 -19.32 -0.04
C GLU A 221 -0.64 -19.92 -1.44
N GLU A 222 0.26 -20.86 -1.76
CA GLU A 222 0.30 -21.51 -3.07
C GLU A 222 -0.98 -22.29 -3.39
N SER A 223 -1.74 -22.73 -2.37
CA SER A 223 -3.02 -23.43 -2.55
C SER A 223 -4.04 -22.63 -3.36
N PHE A 224 -3.92 -21.30 -3.40
CA PHE A 224 -4.78 -20.44 -4.20
C PHE A 224 -4.77 -20.82 -5.69
N GLU A 225 -3.67 -21.35 -6.21
CA GLU A 225 -3.55 -21.81 -7.60
C GLU A 225 -4.60 -22.88 -7.98
N ALA A 226 -4.98 -23.74 -7.03
CA ALA A 226 -5.93 -24.82 -7.28
C ALA A 226 -7.40 -24.35 -7.32
N THR A 227 -7.65 -23.06 -7.16
CA THR A 227 -9.00 -22.52 -7.01
C THR A 227 -9.63 -22.12 -8.35
N PRO A 228 -10.97 -22.15 -8.46
CA PRO A 228 -11.67 -21.54 -9.60
C PRO A 228 -11.37 -20.05 -9.79
N ALA A 229 -11.07 -19.34 -8.70
CA ALA A 229 -10.73 -17.92 -8.73
C ALA A 229 -9.39 -17.66 -9.44
N PHE A 230 -8.36 -18.45 -9.14
CA PHE A 230 -7.07 -18.35 -9.83
C PHE A 230 -7.18 -18.75 -11.31
N ALA A 231 -7.94 -19.81 -11.62
CA ALA A 231 -8.21 -20.21 -12.99
C ALA A 231 -8.89 -19.08 -13.80
N TRP A 232 -9.87 -18.39 -13.18
CA TRP A 232 -10.54 -17.24 -13.78
C TRP A 232 -9.56 -16.06 -13.98
N LEU A 233 -8.74 -15.72 -12.99
CA LEU A 233 -7.76 -14.63 -13.11
C LEU A 233 -6.77 -14.90 -14.25
N SER A 234 -6.25 -16.12 -14.34
CA SER A 234 -5.30 -16.52 -15.40
C SER A 234 -5.86 -16.30 -16.81
N GLN A 235 -7.17 -16.45 -16.99
CA GLN A 235 -7.84 -16.29 -18.29
C GLN A 235 -8.31 -14.86 -18.56
N HIS A 236 -8.59 -14.07 -17.52
CA HIS A 236 -9.35 -12.81 -17.67
C HIS A 236 -8.65 -11.57 -17.14
N ALA A 237 -7.70 -11.68 -16.20
CA ALA A 237 -7.10 -10.55 -15.51
C ALA A 237 -6.43 -9.54 -16.46
N HIS A 238 -5.80 -10.02 -17.53
CA HIS A 238 -5.14 -9.19 -18.55
C HIS A 238 -6.10 -8.18 -19.22
N ARG A 239 -7.40 -8.53 -19.35
CA ARG A 239 -8.44 -7.63 -19.91
C ARG A 239 -8.71 -6.40 -19.04
N PHE A 240 -8.28 -6.47 -17.78
CA PHE A 240 -8.36 -5.38 -16.80
C PHE A 240 -6.98 -4.77 -16.52
N GLY A 241 -5.95 -5.17 -17.27
CA GLY A 241 -4.57 -4.70 -17.10
C GLY A 241 -3.82 -5.36 -15.94
N PHE A 242 -4.32 -6.46 -15.37
CA PHE A 242 -3.60 -7.18 -14.32
C PHE A 242 -2.81 -8.36 -14.89
N ALA A 243 -1.58 -8.54 -14.41
CA ALA A 243 -0.71 -9.67 -14.72
C ALA A 243 -0.18 -10.30 -13.43
N LEU A 244 0.07 -11.61 -13.46
CA LEU A 244 0.74 -12.34 -12.38
C LEU A 244 2.24 -12.01 -12.41
N SER A 245 2.78 -11.44 -11.33
CA SER A 245 4.16 -10.93 -11.35
C SER A 245 5.21 -12.01 -11.06
N TYR A 246 4.88 -13.00 -10.22
CA TYR A 246 5.84 -14.01 -9.76
C TYR A 246 5.37 -15.44 -10.04
N PRO A 247 5.35 -15.90 -11.32
CA PRO A 247 5.19 -17.32 -11.66
C PRO A 247 6.40 -18.16 -11.20
N ARG A 248 6.30 -19.51 -11.22
CA ARG A 248 7.34 -20.44 -10.74
C ARG A 248 8.75 -20.21 -11.33
N ASP A 249 8.84 -19.73 -12.57
CA ASP A 249 10.10 -19.47 -13.27
C ASP A 249 10.34 -17.97 -13.52
N ASN A 250 9.84 -17.10 -12.63
CA ASN A 250 10.07 -15.66 -12.76
C ASN A 250 11.57 -15.34 -12.68
N PRO A 251 12.06 -14.35 -13.45
CA PRO A 251 13.48 -14.03 -13.52
C PRO A 251 14.01 -13.33 -12.25
N HIS A 252 13.13 -13.03 -11.29
CA HIS A 252 13.47 -12.20 -10.12
C HIS A 252 14.02 -13.00 -8.95
N GLY A 253 13.95 -14.34 -9.01
CA GLY A 253 14.33 -15.21 -7.89
C GLY A 253 13.40 -15.09 -6.67
N ILE A 254 12.22 -14.50 -6.86
CA ILE A 254 11.15 -14.47 -5.87
C ILE A 254 10.41 -15.80 -5.92
N VAL A 255 10.01 -16.34 -4.77
CA VAL A 255 9.18 -17.56 -4.73
C VAL A 255 7.88 -17.40 -5.52
N TYR A 256 7.27 -18.50 -5.91
CA TYR A 256 5.98 -18.47 -6.60
C TYR A 256 4.90 -17.80 -5.75
N GLU A 257 4.22 -16.80 -6.29
CA GLU A 257 3.15 -16.07 -5.60
C GLU A 257 1.87 -16.03 -6.47
N PRO A 258 1.04 -17.11 -6.52
CA PRO A 258 -0.19 -17.15 -7.32
C PRO A 258 -1.21 -16.05 -6.97
N TRP A 259 -1.07 -15.48 -5.78
CA TRP A 259 -1.93 -14.42 -5.27
C TRP A 259 -1.50 -13.01 -5.71
N HIS A 260 -0.28 -12.79 -6.22
CA HIS A 260 0.26 -11.44 -6.45
C HIS A 260 0.04 -10.96 -7.89
N TRP A 261 -0.84 -9.97 -8.06
CA TRP A 261 -1.22 -9.42 -9.38
C TRP A 261 -0.95 -7.92 -9.45
N CYS A 262 -0.25 -7.47 -10.50
CA CYS A 262 0.08 -6.07 -10.70
C CYS A 262 -0.68 -5.45 -11.87
N TYR A 263 -1.21 -4.25 -11.66
CA TYR A 263 -1.85 -3.47 -12.70
C TYR A 263 -0.83 -2.76 -13.58
N HIS A 264 -0.83 -3.04 -14.88
CA HIS A 264 -0.09 -2.35 -15.91
C HIS A 264 -1.10 -1.58 -16.79
N PRO A 265 -0.98 -0.25 -16.93
CA PRO A 265 -1.76 0.48 -17.91
C PRO A 265 -1.54 -0.12 -19.30
N ALA A 266 -2.62 -0.33 -20.06
CA ALA A 266 -2.48 -0.73 -21.45
C ALA A 266 -1.81 0.42 -22.22
N GLY A 267 -0.60 0.19 -22.73
CA GLY A 267 0.13 1.06 -23.68
C GLY A 267 0.17 2.54 -23.30
N GLY A 268 1.23 2.95 -22.60
CA GLY A 268 1.78 4.30 -22.79
C GLY A 268 2.57 4.35 -24.09
#